data_AF-A0A6G2JJN1-F1
#
_entry.id   AF-A0A6G2JJN1-F1
#
_cell.length_a   1.000
_cell.length_b   1.000
_cell.length_c   1.000
_cell.angle_alpha   90.00
_cell.angle_beta   90.00
_cell.angle_gamma   90.00
#
_symmetry.space_group_name_H-M   'P 1'
#
loop_
_entity.id
_entity.type
_entity.pdbx_description
1 polymer ?
#
loop_
_entity_poly.entity_id
_entity_poly.type
_entity_poly.pdbx_seq_one_letter_code
_entity_poly.pdbx_strand_id
1 'polypeptide(L)'
;MDRPIVNPGRLYWTGQHWINYIRPPNTGENSAMVSLWHTHYSSAGEGTVAYVLIEHGSSYRRICTDNPDLAAFIRTWMSGRGGMYDMELEVVPAAFTRSGNVLDAPTWTIETADDLVIARWDGLHPPELLDAPGPGLREGWDVFSCLFFARSARIMFNGHLIPGEPYPVDIWNPSLGGERSSCVFALSETFIQVPGSPDPSGPSGPS
;
A
#
# COMPACT_ATOMS: atom_id res chain seq x y z
N MET A 1 -19.24 -23.92 -4.90
CA MET A 1 -20.21 -23.60 -3.83
C MET A 1 -20.68 -22.20 -4.07
N ASP A 2 -21.99 -21.96 -4.03
CA ASP A 2 -22.52 -20.60 -4.13
C ASP A 2 -22.01 -19.78 -2.95
N ARG A 3 -21.55 -18.56 -3.24
CA ARG A 3 -21.00 -17.70 -2.21
C ARG A 3 -22.13 -17.22 -1.31
N PRO A 4 -22.01 -17.33 0.02
CA PRO A 4 -23.05 -16.85 0.92
C PRO A 4 -23.19 -15.33 0.80
N ILE A 5 -24.39 -14.81 1.05
CA ILE A 5 -24.70 -13.37 1.04
C ILE A 5 -23.87 -12.62 2.10
N VAL A 6 -23.60 -13.27 3.23
CA VAL A 6 -22.72 -12.76 4.30
C VAL A 6 -21.46 -13.59 4.30
N ASN A 7 -20.30 -12.95 4.17
CA ASN A 7 -19.02 -13.64 4.25
C ASN A 7 -18.86 -14.23 5.68
N PRO A 8 -18.63 -15.56 5.82
CA PRO A 8 -18.53 -16.21 7.13
C PRO A 8 -17.17 -15.99 7.81
N GLY A 9 -16.20 -15.42 7.12
CA GLY A 9 -14.87 -15.14 7.64
C GLY A 9 -14.82 -13.96 8.60
N ARG A 10 -13.67 -13.80 9.26
CA ARG A 10 -13.41 -12.71 10.19
C ARG A 10 -12.74 -11.56 9.43
N LEU A 11 -13.37 -10.39 9.42
CA LEU A 11 -12.73 -9.18 8.90
C LEU A 11 -11.43 -8.91 9.68
N TYR A 12 -10.32 -8.85 8.97
CA TYR A 12 -9.00 -8.59 9.57
C TYR A 12 -8.63 -7.12 9.45
N TRP A 13 -8.73 -6.56 8.24
CA TRP A 13 -8.73 -5.12 8.04
C TRP A 13 -9.45 -4.73 6.75
N THR A 14 -9.95 -3.49 6.71
CA THR A 14 -10.43 -2.86 5.47
C THR A 14 -10.02 -1.39 5.44
N GLY A 15 -9.74 -0.89 4.25
CA GLY A 15 -9.29 0.48 4.05
C GLY A 15 -8.79 0.71 2.64
N GLN A 16 -7.72 1.50 2.56
CA GLN A 16 -7.07 1.91 1.32
C GLN A 16 -5.59 1.56 1.39
N HIS A 17 -5.02 1.22 0.23
CA HIS A 17 -3.59 1.02 0.07
C HIS A 17 -3.12 1.72 -1.20
N TRP A 18 -2.16 2.63 -1.05
CA TRP A 18 -1.67 3.53 -2.09
C TRP A 18 -0.19 3.27 -2.31
N ILE A 19 0.19 2.92 -3.53
CA ILE A 19 1.56 2.59 -3.92
C ILE A 19 2.00 3.56 -5.01
N ASN A 20 3.09 4.28 -4.78
CA ASN A 20 3.74 5.17 -5.74
C ASN A 20 5.24 4.88 -5.76
N TYR A 21 5.66 4.01 -6.66
CA TYR A 21 7.07 3.66 -6.85
C TYR A 21 7.52 4.17 -8.21
N ILE A 22 8.51 5.06 -8.20
CA ILE A 22 9.07 5.66 -9.40
C ILE A 22 10.56 5.39 -9.48
N ARG A 23 11.03 5.19 -10.71
CA ARG A 23 12.45 5.06 -11.01
C ARG A 23 12.81 5.69 -12.34
N PRO A 24 14.06 6.11 -12.55
CA PRO A 24 14.50 6.58 -13.84
C PRO A 24 14.40 5.44 -14.88
N PRO A 25 14.11 5.75 -16.15
CA PRO A 25 14.03 4.73 -17.19
C PRO A 25 15.31 3.90 -17.27
N ASN A 26 15.16 2.59 -17.48
CA ASN A 26 16.26 1.61 -17.62
C ASN A 26 17.14 1.45 -16.37
N THR A 27 16.72 1.92 -15.19
CA THR A 27 17.37 1.57 -13.92
C THR A 27 16.66 0.40 -13.25
N GLY A 28 17.41 -0.38 -12.46
CA GLY A 28 16.84 -1.38 -11.57
C GLY A 28 16.36 -0.79 -10.24
N GLU A 29 16.82 0.41 -9.89
CA GLU A 29 16.67 1.01 -8.57
C GLU A 29 15.64 2.13 -8.54
N ASN A 30 14.81 2.15 -7.51
CA ASN A 30 13.80 3.19 -7.30
C ASN A 30 14.43 4.49 -6.83
N SER A 31 13.95 5.61 -7.35
CA SER A 31 14.31 6.95 -6.85
C SER A 31 13.47 7.36 -5.65
N ALA A 32 12.19 6.97 -5.66
CA ALA A 32 11.32 7.13 -4.50
C ALA A 32 10.25 6.03 -4.45
N MET A 33 9.86 5.70 -3.23
CA MET A 33 8.81 4.75 -2.91
C MET A 33 7.92 5.32 -1.81
N VAL A 34 6.62 5.43 -2.07
CA VAL A 34 5.60 5.70 -1.06
C VAL A 34 4.61 4.54 -1.07
N SER A 35 4.45 3.86 0.06
CA SER A 35 3.40 2.86 0.27
C SER A 35 2.61 3.24 1.51
N LEU A 36 1.36 3.65 1.30
CA LEU A 36 0.51 4.28 2.30
C LEU A 36 -0.76 3.47 2.52
N TRP A 37 -1.04 3.16 3.77
CA TRP A 37 -2.30 2.58 4.22
C TRP A 37 -3.12 3.63 4.92
N HIS A 38 -4.41 3.66 4.63
CA HIS A 38 -5.40 4.35 5.44
C HIS A 38 -6.49 3.34 5.80
N THR A 39 -6.55 2.91 7.06
CA THR A 39 -7.45 1.85 7.48
C THR A 39 -8.74 2.41 8.05
N HIS A 40 -9.89 1.92 7.59
CA HIS A 40 -11.19 2.22 8.19
C HIS A 40 -11.55 1.24 9.32
N TYR A 41 -10.96 0.04 9.28
CA TYR A 41 -11.05 -0.93 10.36
C TYR A 41 -9.79 -1.78 10.43
N SER A 42 -9.25 -1.92 11.63
CA SER A 42 -8.22 -2.89 12.01
C SER A 42 -8.28 -3.11 13.52
N SER A 43 -7.57 -4.11 14.05
CA SER A 43 -7.43 -4.27 15.51
C SER A 43 -6.66 -3.13 16.19
N ALA A 44 -5.92 -2.33 15.42
CA ALA A 44 -5.21 -1.13 15.89
C ALA A 44 -6.02 0.16 15.70
N GLY A 45 -7.28 0.05 15.25
CA GLY A 45 -8.16 1.17 14.96
C GLY A 45 -7.98 1.76 13.56
N GLU A 46 -8.51 2.97 13.38
CA GLU A 46 -8.41 3.77 12.16
C GLU A 46 -7.21 4.72 12.23
N GLY A 47 -6.62 5.02 11.08
CA GLY A 47 -5.46 5.88 10.95
C GLY A 47 -4.77 5.73 9.61
N THR A 48 -3.61 6.38 9.48
CA THR A 48 -2.81 6.42 8.26
C THR A 48 -1.35 6.14 8.57
N VAL A 49 -0.75 5.24 7.79
CA VAL A 49 0.68 4.87 7.86
C VAL A 49 1.27 4.96 6.46
N ALA A 50 2.44 5.56 6.31
CA ALA A 50 3.17 5.58 5.06
C ALA A 50 4.62 5.17 5.23
N TYR A 51 5.05 4.17 4.48
CA TYR A 51 6.45 3.85 4.27
C TYR A 51 6.96 4.76 3.16
N VAL A 52 7.94 5.59 3.47
CA VAL A 52 8.50 6.57 2.53
C VAL A 52 10.01 6.41 2.44
N LEU A 53 10.49 6.06 1.25
CA LEU A 53 11.91 5.98 0.91
C LEU A 53 12.19 6.92 -0.25
N ILE A 54 13.11 7.88 -0.07
CA ILE A 54 13.62 8.78 -1.10
C ILE A 54 15.12 8.52 -1.20
N GLU A 55 15.56 7.94 -2.32
CA GLU A 55 16.95 7.56 -2.56
C GLU A 55 17.69 8.59 -3.44
N HIS A 56 16.94 9.35 -4.24
CA HIS A 56 17.54 10.34 -5.12
C HIS A 56 17.80 11.65 -4.37
N GLY A 57 19.08 11.99 -4.19
CA GLY A 57 19.50 13.27 -3.61
C GLY A 57 19.27 13.39 -2.10
N SER A 58 18.73 12.35 -1.46
CA SER A 58 18.46 12.26 -0.02
C SER A 58 18.62 10.81 0.42
N SER A 59 18.72 10.57 1.73
CA SER A 59 18.65 9.25 2.37
C SER A 59 17.42 9.14 3.28
N TYR A 60 16.34 9.84 2.92
CA TYR A 60 15.11 9.86 3.71
C TYR A 60 14.41 8.51 3.64
N ARG A 61 14.32 7.83 4.79
CA ARG A 61 13.65 6.53 4.92
C ARG A 61 12.91 6.47 6.24
N ARG A 62 11.58 6.53 6.23
CA ARG A 62 10.75 6.64 7.44
C ARG A 62 9.43 5.88 7.29
N ILE A 63 8.88 5.49 8.44
CA ILE A 63 7.47 5.16 8.58
C ILE A 63 6.77 6.37 9.19
N CYS A 64 6.02 7.10 8.39
CA CYS A 64 5.24 8.25 8.85
C CYS A 64 3.86 7.76 9.31
N THR A 65 3.35 8.22 10.44
CA THR A 65 2.04 7.79 10.93
C THR A 65 1.33 8.81 11.81
N ASP A 66 0.00 8.84 11.75
CA ASP A 66 -0.86 9.53 12.73
C ASP A 66 -1.29 8.60 13.87
N ASN A 67 -1.08 7.30 13.72
CA ASN A 67 -1.45 6.24 14.64
C ASN A 67 -0.29 5.23 14.79
N PRO A 68 0.50 5.28 15.89
CA PRO A 68 1.64 4.39 16.08
C PRO A 68 1.26 2.92 16.26
N ASP A 69 0.08 2.62 16.83
CA ASP A 69 -0.42 1.25 16.95
C ASP A 69 -0.72 0.67 15.57
N LEU A 70 -1.28 1.49 14.67
CA LEU A 70 -1.48 1.10 13.28
C LEU A 70 -0.16 0.87 12.55
N ALA A 71 0.87 1.68 12.82
CA ALA A 71 2.21 1.46 12.24
C ALA A 71 2.80 0.11 12.69
N ALA A 72 2.59 -0.29 13.95
CA ALA A 72 2.98 -1.62 14.41
C ALA A 72 2.18 -2.73 13.70
N PHE A 73 0.86 -2.56 13.59
CA PHE A 73 -0.02 -3.51 12.89
C PHE A 73 0.40 -3.72 11.43
N ILE A 74 0.60 -2.63 10.67
CA ILE A 74 1.00 -2.71 9.25
C ILE A 74 2.39 -3.33 9.11
N ARG A 75 3.32 -3.04 10.01
CA ARG A 75 4.65 -3.68 10.01
C ARG A 75 4.56 -5.18 10.17
N THR A 76 3.77 -5.67 11.12
CA THR A 76 3.51 -7.10 11.27
C THR A 76 2.83 -7.69 10.03
N TRP A 77 1.84 -6.99 9.47
CA TRP A 77 1.14 -7.43 8.26
C TRP A 77 2.04 -7.58 7.03
N MET A 78 3.03 -6.69 6.90
CA MET A 78 3.94 -6.61 5.75
C MET A 78 5.27 -7.33 5.96
N SER A 79 5.54 -7.82 7.17
CA SER A 79 6.78 -8.53 7.51
C SER A 79 6.99 -9.77 6.62
N GLY A 80 8.23 -9.99 6.20
CA GLY A 80 8.66 -11.09 5.34
C GLY A 80 8.37 -10.90 3.86
N ARG A 81 7.83 -9.74 3.44
CA ARG A 81 7.58 -9.43 2.03
C ARG A 81 8.80 -8.88 1.29
N GLY A 82 9.90 -8.64 1.98
CA GLY A 82 11.15 -8.13 1.42
C GLY A 82 11.12 -6.62 1.13
N GLY A 83 12.27 -6.12 0.67
CA GLY A 83 12.45 -4.71 0.33
C GLY A 83 12.26 -3.81 1.53
N MET A 84 11.54 -2.69 1.35
CA MET A 84 11.38 -1.68 2.39
C MET A 84 10.55 -2.12 3.61
N TYR A 85 9.78 -3.20 3.48
CA TYR A 85 8.92 -3.67 4.57
C TYR A 85 9.68 -4.43 5.66
N ASP A 86 10.87 -4.94 5.34
CA ASP A 86 11.75 -5.65 6.26
C ASP A 86 12.94 -4.80 6.69
N MET A 87 12.93 -3.50 6.36
CA MET A 87 13.93 -2.55 6.84
C MET A 87 13.58 -2.05 8.24
N GLU A 88 14.61 -1.87 9.07
CA GLU A 88 14.48 -1.13 10.33
C GLU A 88 14.38 0.36 10.04
N LEU A 89 13.14 0.86 10.01
CA LEU A 89 12.81 2.25 9.75
C LEU A 89 12.31 2.94 11.02
N GLU A 90 12.77 4.17 11.23
CA GLU A 90 12.23 5.02 12.29
C GLU A 90 10.77 5.36 12.00
N VAL A 91 9.92 5.21 13.03
CA VAL A 91 8.53 5.62 13.01
C VAL A 91 8.43 7.05 13.52
N VAL A 92 7.86 7.94 12.72
CA VAL A 92 7.72 9.36 13.05
C VAL A 92 6.24 9.80 12.99
N PRO A 93 5.81 10.71 13.89
CA PRO A 93 4.49 11.34 13.79
C PRO A 93 4.37 12.13 12.48
N ALA A 94 3.20 12.04 11.84
CA ALA A 94 2.89 12.79 10.64
C ALA A 94 1.41 13.17 10.55
N ALA A 95 1.13 14.28 9.89
CA ALA A 95 -0.20 14.66 9.45
C ALA A 95 -0.40 14.26 7.98
N PHE A 96 -1.63 13.87 7.64
CA PHE A 96 -1.99 13.42 6.30
C PHE A 96 -3.14 14.24 5.75
N THR A 97 -2.99 14.71 4.51
CA THR A 97 -4.07 15.37 3.78
C THR A 97 -4.23 14.73 2.42
N ARG A 98 -5.48 14.45 2.05
CA ARG A 98 -5.84 14.01 0.70
C ARG A 98 -6.46 15.14 -0.08
N SER A 99 -6.04 15.31 -1.33
CA SER A 99 -6.55 16.32 -2.24
C SER A 99 -6.65 15.78 -3.67
N GLY A 100 -7.17 16.61 -4.58
CA GLY A 100 -7.41 16.23 -5.97
C GLY A 100 -8.66 15.36 -6.15
N ASN A 101 -9.02 15.13 -7.41
CA ASN A 101 -10.12 14.23 -7.77
C ASN A 101 -9.58 12.80 -7.85
N VAL A 102 -10.20 11.87 -7.13
CA VAL A 102 -9.82 10.45 -7.13
C VAL A 102 -9.87 9.81 -8.53
N LEU A 103 -10.66 10.36 -9.45
CA LEU A 103 -10.82 9.86 -10.81
C LEU A 103 -9.82 10.42 -11.81
N ASP A 104 -9.00 11.39 -11.42
CA ASP A 104 -8.08 12.07 -12.33
C ASP A 104 -6.68 12.12 -11.73
N ALA A 105 -6.55 12.79 -10.59
CA ALA A 105 -5.27 13.01 -9.99
C ALA A 105 -5.29 13.13 -8.46
N PRO A 106 -5.59 12.02 -7.76
CA PRO A 106 -5.51 11.98 -6.31
C PRO A 106 -4.09 12.28 -5.84
N THR A 107 -4.00 13.04 -4.76
CA THR A 107 -2.74 13.46 -4.16
C THR A 107 -2.80 13.25 -2.65
N TRP A 108 -1.75 12.65 -2.09
CA TRP A 108 -1.51 12.58 -0.66
C TRP A 108 -0.36 13.52 -0.29
N THR A 109 -0.59 14.31 0.74
CA THR A 109 0.44 15.10 1.41
C THR A 109 0.70 14.48 2.77
N ILE A 110 1.98 14.17 3.03
CA ILE A 110 2.48 13.60 4.28
C ILE A 110 3.43 14.63 4.87
N GLU A 111 3.07 15.18 6.02
CA GLU A 111 3.82 16.25 6.69
C GLU A 111 4.32 15.75 8.04
N THR A 112 5.63 15.72 8.24
CA THR A 112 6.25 15.48 9.54
C THR A 112 6.65 16.82 10.17
N ALA A 113 7.33 16.80 11.31
CA ALA A 113 7.86 18.03 11.91
C ALA A 113 8.87 18.76 11.01
N ASP A 114 9.66 18.02 10.23
CA ASP A 114 10.80 18.55 9.49
C ASP A 114 10.67 18.39 7.96
N ASP A 115 9.76 17.52 7.50
CA ASP A 115 9.70 17.10 6.10
C ASP A 115 8.28 17.11 5.52
N LEU A 116 8.21 17.33 4.21
CA LEU A 116 6.99 17.32 3.41
C LEU A 116 7.16 16.41 2.20
N VAL A 117 6.31 15.39 2.11
CA VAL A 117 6.22 14.48 0.97
C VAL A 117 4.87 14.66 0.29
N ILE A 118 4.87 14.85 -1.03
CA ILE A 118 3.65 14.92 -1.83
C ILE A 118 3.69 13.80 -2.86
N ALA A 119 2.79 12.83 -2.75
CA ALA A 119 2.65 11.73 -3.70
C ALA A 119 1.37 11.91 -4.52
N ARG A 120 1.51 11.87 -5.85
CA ARG A 120 0.42 12.08 -6.79
C ARG A 120 0.40 10.99 -7.85
N TRP A 121 -0.80 10.55 -8.21
CA TRP A 121 -1.07 9.64 -9.31
C TRP A 121 -1.78 10.42 -10.41
N ASP A 122 -1.47 10.16 -11.68
CA ASP A 122 -2.04 10.85 -12.82
C ASP A 122 -2.36 9.82 -13.94
N GLY A 123 -3.33 10.15 -14.79
CA GLY A 123 -3.66 9.34 -15.98
C GLY A 123 -4.13 7.93 -15.63
N LEU A 124 -5.18 7.84 -14.82
CA LEU A 124 -5.68 6.56 -14.30
C LEU A 124 -6.31 5.69 -15.39
N HIS A 125 -6.07 4.39 -15.30
CA HIS A 125 -6.81 3.38 -16.03
C HIS A 125 -8.23 3.22 -15.46
N PRO A 126 -9.17 2.65 -16.23
CA PRO A 126 -10.46 2.23 -15.67
C PRO A 126 -10.25 1.34 -14.43
N PRO A 127 -11.10 1.46 -13.40
CA PRO A 127 -10.95 0.66 -12.20
C PRO A 127 -11.13 -0.83 -12.48
N GLU A 128 -10.32 -1.65 -11.81
CA GLU A 128 -10.42 -3.10 -11.81
C GLU A 128 -10.99 -3.55 -10.45
N LEU A 129 -12.01 -4.40 -10.48
CA LEU A 129 -12.54 -5.04 -9.27
C LEU A 129 -11.84 -6.39 -9.09
N LEU A 130 -11.06 -6.49 -8.02
CA LEU A 130 -10.46 -7.72 -7.57
C LEU A 130 -11.40 -8.37 -6.55
N ASP A 131 -11.88 -9.56 -6.89
CA ASP A 131 -12.67 -10.40 -6.00
C ASP A 131 -12.05 -11.79 -5.98
N ALA A 132 -11.19 -12.02 -4.97
CA ALA A 132 -10.35 -13.20 -4.87
C ALA A 132 -10.69 -13.98 -3.60
N PRO A 133 -11.61 -14.95 -3.66
CA PRO A 133 -11.82 -15.87 -2.54
C PRO A 133 -10.56 -16.71 -2.30
N GLY A 134 -10.32 -17.07 -1.04
CA GLY A 134 -9.21 -17.94 -0.68
C GLY A 134 -9.35 -19.31 -1.34
N PRO A 135 -8.25 -19.92 -1.82
CA PRO A 135 -6.84 -19.48 -1.71
C PRO A 135 -6.34 -18.65 -2.92
N GLY A 136 -7.22 -18.10 -3.77
CA GLY A 136 -6.86 -17.59 -5.10
C GLY A 136 -5.74 -16.54 -5.13
N LEU A 137 -5.76 -15.56 -4.22
CA LEU A 137 -4.71 -14.55 -4.10
C LEU A 137 -3.73 -14.83 -2.95
N ARG A 138 -4.28 -15.28 -1.80
CA ARG A 138 -3.50 -15.56 -0.61
C ARG A 138 -4.20 -16.69 0.16
N GLU A 139 -3.44 -17.72 0.50
CA GLU A 139 -3.96 -18.87 1.22
C GLU A 139 -4.54 -18.45 2.59
N GLY A 140 -5.78 -18.86 2.86
CA GLY A 140 -6.51 -18.52 4.09
C GLY A 140 -7.18 -17.14 4.11
N TRP A 141 -7.18 -16.41 2.97
CA TRP A 141 -7.74 -15.07 2.87
C TRP A 141 -8.69 -14.93 1.70
N ASP A 142 -9.87 -14.39 1.98
CA ASP A 142 -10.68 -13.72 0.96
C ASP A 142 -10.19 -12.27 0.85
N VAL A 143 -10.00 -11.82 -0.39
CA VAL A 143 -9.55 -10.47 -0.69
C VAL A 143 -10.52 -9.80 -1.66
N PHE A 144 -10.95 -8.60 -1.29
CA PHE A 144 -11.70 -7.73 -2.17
C PHE A 144 -10.96 -6.40 -2.32
N SER A 145 -10.85 -5.89 -3.54
CA SER A 145 -10.21 -4.60 -3.78
C SER A 145 -10.79 -3.89 -5.00
N CYS A 146 -10.87 -2.56 -4.92
CA CYS A 146 -11.18 -1.69 -6.05
C CYS A 146 -9.91 -0.94 -6.44
N LEU A 147 -9.26 -1.41 -7.50
CA LEU A 147 -7.90 -1.04 -7.90
C LEU A 147 -7.90 -0.01 -9.03
N PHE A 148 -7.02 0.97 -8.92
CA PHE A 148 -6.75 1.97 -9.93
C PHE A 148 -5.26 2.01 -10.23
N PHE A 149 -4.88 1.74 -11.47
CA PHE A 149 -3.51 1.83 -11.94
C PHE A 149 -3.26 3.19 -12.58
N ALA A 150 -2.12 3.80 -12.31
CA ALA A 150 -1.74 5.10 -12.86
C ALA A 150 -0.71 4.97 -13.98
N ARG A 151 -0.89 5.73 -15.07
CA ARG A 151 0.09 5.79 -16.18
C ARG A 151 1.30 6.63 -15.82
N SER A 152 1.11 7.66 -15.02
CA SER A 152 2.17 8.51 -14.51
C SER A 152 1.96 8.78 -13.03
N ALA A 153 3.04 9.09 -12.34
CA ALA A 153 3.02 9.44 -10.93
C ALA A 153 4.15 10.42 -10.64
N ARG A 154 3.98 11.22 -9.61
CA ARG A 154 4.97 12.20 -9.16
C ARG A 154 5.13 12.12 -7.65
N ILE A 155 6.37 12.25 -7.20
CA ILE A 155 6.72 12.42 -5.79
C ILE A 155 7.53 13.70 -5.66
N MET A 156 7.10 14.59 -4.78
CA MET A 156 7.90 15.73 -4.33
C MET A 156 8.35 15.52 -2.89
N PHE A 157 9.59 15.89 -2.60
CA PHE A 157 10.16 15.87 -1.26
C PHE A 157 10.77 17.23 -0.95
N ASN A 158 10.29 17.89 0.11
CA ASN A 158 10.74 19.22 0.53
C ASN A 158 10.80 20.25 -0.61
N GLY A 159 9.77 20.25 -1.47
CA GLY A 159 9.66 21.15 -2.62
C GLY A 159 10.42 20.72 -3.88
N HIS A 160 11.23 19.65 -3.81
CA HIS A 160 11.97 19.12 -4.95
C HIS A 160 11.23 17.95 -5.60
N LEU A 161 11.07 17.99 -6.93
CA LEU A 161 10.53 16.87 -7.68
C LEU A 161 11.56 15.76 -7.75
N ILE A 162 11.17 14.55 -7.35
CA ILE A 162 12.03 13.36 -7.46
C ILE A 162 11.93 12.82 -8.90
N PRO A 163 13.06 12.59 -9.59
CA PRO A 163 13.04 12.05 -10.94
C PRO A 163 12.58 10.60 -10.95
N GLY A 164 11.78 10.23 -11.95
CA GLY A 164 11.37 8.86 -12.19
C GLY A 164 9.99 8.77 -12.81
N GLU A 165 9.68 7.58 -13.32
CA GLU A 165 8.39 7.24 -13.89
C GLU A 165 7.90 5.89 -13.31
N PRO A 166 6.59 5.63 -13.32
CA PRO A 166 6.09 4.29 -13.04
C PRO A 166 6.66 3.28 -14.03
N TYR A 167 6.79 2.03 -13.60
CA TYR A 167 7.33 0.94 -14.41
C TYR A 167 6.44 -0.29 -14.34
N PRO A 168 6.47 -1.18 -15.35
CA PRO A 168 5.71 -2.43 -15.31
C PRO A 168 6.19 -3.33 -14.17
N VAL A 169 5.25 -3.90 -13.43
CA VAL A 169 5.47 -4.94 -12.42
C VAL A 169 4.64 -6.17 -12.77
N ASP A 170 5.26 -7.34 -12.65
CA ASP A 170 4.70 -8.64 -13.02
C ASP A 170 4.05 -9.38 -11.84
N ILE A 171 4.17 -8.84 -10.61
CA ILE A 171 3.61 -9.42 -9.37
C ILE A 171 2.10 -9.66 -9.45
N TRP A 172 1.40 -8.94 -10.34
CA TRP A 172 -0.04 -9.05 -10.55
C TRP A 172 -0.42 -10.13 -11.58
N ASN A 173 0.54 -10.70 -12.31
CA ASN A 173 0.28 -11.71 -13.34
C ASN A 173 -0.59 -12.88 -12.83
N PRO A 174 -0.31 -13.48 -11.65
CA PRO A 174 -1.11 -14.59 -11.16
C PRO A 174 -2.57 -14.23 -10.87
N SER A 175 -2.86 -12.95 -10.62
CA SER A 175 -4.14 -12.49 -10.06
C SER A 175 -5.00 -11.70 -11.04
N LEU A 176 -4.37 -10.88 -11.90
CA LEU A 176 -5.05 -9.95 -12.80
C LEU A 176 -4.69 -10.17 -14.28
N GLY A 177 -3.73 -11.06 -14.58
CA GLY A 177 -3.29 -11.34 -15.95
C GLY A 177 -2.61 -10.16 -16.64
N GLY A 178 -1.29 -10.18 -16.67
CA GLY A 178 -0.46 -9.15 -17.33
C GLY A 178 0.24 -8.23 -16.33
N GLU A 179 1.24 -7.51 -16.85
CA GLU A 179 1.94 -6.49 -16.11
C GLU A 179 0.99 -5.34 -15.74
N ARG A 180 1.28 -4.68 -14.63
CA ARG A 180 0.57 -3.47 -14.20
C ARG A 180 1.58 -2.40 -13.79
N SER A 181 1.12 -1.17 -13.66
CA SER A 181 1.95 -0.07 -13.19
C SER A 181 2.43 -0.32 -11.75
N SER A 182 3.67 0.05 -11.47
CA SER A 182 4.23 0.15 -10.11
C SER A 182 3.53 1.21 -9.25
N CYS A 183 2.67 2.03 -9.86
CA CYS A 183 1.83 3.00 -9.20
C CYS A 183 0.37 2.57 -9.29
N VAL A 184 -0.18 2.17 -8.15
CA VAL A 184 -1.53 1.62 -7.99
C VAL A 184 -2.12 2.09 -6.67
N PHE A 185 -3.44 2.23 -6.61
CA PHE A 185 -4.11 2.31 -5.32
C PHE A 185 -5.39 1.50 -5.28
N ALA A 186 -5.67 0.98 -4.09
CA ALA A 186 -6.92 0.34 -3.73
C ALA A 186 -7.76 1.31 -2.89
N LEU A 187 -8.99 1.62 -3.31
CA LEU A 187 -9.90 2.45 -2.51
C LEU A 187 -10.70 1.65 -1.47
N SER A 188 -10.73 0.33 -1.61
CA SER A 188 -11.51 -0.58 -0.77
C SER A 188 -10.80 -1.91 -0.66
N GLU A 189 -9.57 -1.91 -0.18
CA GLU A 189 -8.84 -3.14 0.09
C GLU A 189 -9.36 -3.77 1.37
N THR A 190 -9.79 -5.02 1.28
CA THR A 190 -10.42 -5.74 2.38
C THR A 190 -9.87 -7.16 2.45
N PHE A 191 -9.31 -7.50 3.61
CA PHE A 191 -8.81 -8.83 3.91
C PHE A 191 -9.70 -9.49 4.96
N ILE A 192 -10.26 -10.63 4.59
CA ILE A 192 -11.15 -11.42 5.43
C ILE A 192 -10.49 -12.77 5.63
N GLN A 193 -10.24 -13.14 6.88
CA GLN A 193 -9.67 -14.42 7.21
C GLN A 193 -10.74 -15.52 7.05
N VAL A 194 -10.44 -16.53 6.24
CA VAL A 194 -11.36 -17.65 5.98
C VAL A 194 -11.49 -18.51 7.25
N PRO A 195 -12.70 -18.99 7.61
CA PRO A 195 -12.90 -19.83 8.79
C PRO A 195 -11.95 -21.04 8.82
N GLY A 196 -11.36 -21.30 9.99
CA GLY A 196 -10.43 -22.42 10.19
C GLY A 196 -9.00 -22.16 9.68
N SER A 197 -8.73 -21.01 9.07
CA SER A 197 -7.36 -20.61 8.71
C SER A 197 -6.58 -20.15 9.94
N PRO A 198 -5.27 -20.46 10.06
CA PRO A 198 -4.47 -20.06 11.21
C PRO A 198 -4.44 -18.54 11.37
N ASP A 199 -4.43 -18.07 12.62
CA ASP A 199 -4.30 -16.63 12.93
C ASP A 199 -2.89 -16.15 12.59
N PRO A 200 -2.71 -15.20 11.65
CA PRO A 200 -1.39 -14.64 11.33
C PRO A 200 -0.76 -13.89 12.52
N SER A 201 -1.54 -13.52 13.54
CA SER A 201 -1.06 -12.85 14.75
C SER A 201 -0.65 -13.83 15.87
N GLY A 202 -0.83 -15.14 15.66
CA GLY A 202 -0.36 -16.16 16.58
C GLY A 202 1.17 -16.31 16.52
N PRO A 203 1.85 -16.64 17.63
CA PRO A 203 3.26 -16.99 17.56
C PRO A 203 3.42 -18.15 16.58
N SER A 204 4.30 -17.98 15.60
CA SER A 204 4.75 -19.07 14.74
C SER A 204 5.28 -20.17 15.65
N GLY A 205 4.52 -21.27 15.77
CA GLY A 205 4.98 -22.47 16.46
C GLY A 205 6.27 -22.96 15.79
N PRO A 206 7.19 -23.58 16.55
CA PRO A 206 8.46 -24.02 16.01
C PRO A 206 8.20 -25.08 14.92
N SER A 207 8.68 -24.78 13.71
CA SER A 207 8.94 -25.75 12.65
C SER A 207 10.17 -26.57 12.97
#